data_AF-A0A811NMC8-F1
#
_entry.id   AF-A0A811NMC8-F1
#
_cell.length_a   1.000
_cell.length_b   1.000
_cell.length_c   1.000
_cell.angle_alpha   90.00
_cell.angle_beta   90.00
_cell.angle_gamma   90.00
#
_symmetry.space_group_name_H-M   'P 1'
#
loop_
_entity.id
_entity.type
_entity.pdbx_description
1 polymer ?
#
loop_
_entity_poly.entity_id
_entity_poly.type
_entity_poly.pdbx_seq_one_letter_code
_entity_poly.pdbx_strand_id
1 'polypeptide(L)'
;MAHHLLPLLAVLAAAALLVAPVAGYPWPVCGQSNYFKPNGTYEAHLDLVAAKLPKNASASRSLFATTVVGTIPEQLWAMGLCRGDVNATACFSCLTQAFRDLPNDCSYDMDATIYYDQCILHYSDVLTFPGADTGPTTDTYTINFNANVTSDPAQFKSLLAALINATVAYAANNSTRLFATGEADFNQEFPKVYSLAQCTPDQTPAHCRNCLAEAVAGHQGSFYDYIGGRVLGINCSYRYEIVPFFNGPAMVRLASPSSGAPAPAPAPAPASALQPTVGTPPAAGKGGRKYGIPVVIVAVLLPSIAALNLVACLCYWKRQRPIEQAKQKYPMYSAEAEDTETVDSMMMDVSTLRAATGDFDETNKLGEGGFGAVYKVWEHWETGTVVELVDPNMGGSSIPEADVLRCIHIGLLCVQGDPTARPVMSSVVVMLGSNTVTLQAPSKPAFCARNNSNTTVSTAPLQG
;
A
#
# COMPACT_ATOMS: atom_id res chain seq x y z
N MET A 1 -53.30 -3.40 -10.94
CA MET A 1 -52.20 -2.84 -10.10
C MET A 1 -50.84 -3.58 -10.26
N ALA A 2 -50.75 -4.70 -10.98
CA ALA A 2 -49.48 -5.42 -11.19
C ALA A 2 -48.61 -4.91 -12.37
N HIS A 3 -49.18 -4.15 -13.32
CA HIS A 3 -48.46 -3.72 -14.54
C HIS A 3 -47.48 -2.56 -14.37
N HIS A 4 -47.47 -1.87 -13.22
CA HIS A 4 -46.54 -0.77 -12.93
C HIS A 4 -45.36 -1.18 -12.03
N LEU A 5 -45.37 -2.40 -11.48
CA LEU A 5 -44.31 -2.91 -10.60
C LEU A 5 -43.11 -3.45 -11.37
N LEU A 6 -43.33 -4.10 -12.52
CA LEU A 6 -42.24 -4.59 -13.39
C LEU A 6 -41.29 -3.49 -13.91
N PRO A 7 -41.76 -2.36 -14.46
CA PRO A 7 -40.84 -1.32 -14.92
C PRO A 7 -40.11 -0.64 -13.75
N LEU A 8 -40.73 -0.56 -12.57
CA LEU A 8 -40.10 0.01 -11.38
C LEU A 8 -38.99 -0.90 -10.83
N LEU A 9 -39.21 -2.21 -10.83
CA LEU A 9 -38.22 -3.22 -10.46
C LEU A 9 -37.06 -3.28 -11.46
N ALA A 10 -37.34 -3.12 -12.77
CA ALA A 10 -36.30 -3.06 -13.80
C ALA A 10 -35.43 -1.80 -13.67
N VAL A 11 -36.03 -0.65 -13.33
CA VAL A 11 -35.28 0.60 -13.08
C VAL A 11 -34.48 0.53 -11.79
N LEU A 12 -35.01 -0.08 -10.71
CA LEU A 12 -34.27 -0.31 -9.47
C LEU A 12 -33.13 -1.31 -9.66
N ALA A 13 -33.32 -2.36 -10.45
CA ALA A 13 -32.26 -3.30 -10.82
C ALA A 13 -31.19 -2.64 -11.70
N ALA A 14 -31.58 -1.78 -12.65
CA ALA A 14 -30.64 -0.99 -13.46
C ALA A 14 -29.89 0.07 -12.63
N ALA A 15 -30.54 0.68 -11.64
CA ALA A 15 -29.91 1.61 -10.70
C ALA A 15 -28.97 0.89 -9.72
N ALA A 16 -29.32 -0.32 -9.28
CA ALA A 16 -28.43 -1.18 -8.49
C ALA A 16 -27.23 -1.69 -9.30
N LEU A 17 -27.39 -1.93 -10.62
CA LEU A 17 -26.29 -2.25 -11.54
C LEU A 17 -25.41 -1.05 -11.89
N LEU A 18 -25.90 0.19 -11.71
CA LEU A 18 -25.09 1.41 -11.83
C LEU A 18 -24.31 1.74 -10.55
N VAL A 19 -24.62 1.08 -9.44
CA VAL A 19 -23.80 1.11 -8.24
C VAL A 19 -22.99 -0.18 -8.23
N ALA A 20 -21.95 -0.22 -9.06
CA ALA A 20 -20.85 -1.14 -8.80
C ALA A 20 -20.42 -0.94 -7.33
N PRO A 21 -20.18 -1.99 -6.54
CA PRO A 21 -19.57 -1.86 -5.25
C PRO A 21 -18.09 -1.53 -5.52
N VAL A 22 -17.81 -0.27 -5.87
CA VAL A 22 -16.46 0.20 -5.99
C VAL A 22 -16.01 0.42 -4.55
N ALA A 23 -15.46 -0.63 -3.94
CA ALA A 23 -14.46 -0.46 -2.90
C ALA A 23 -13.28 0.26 -3.57
N GLY A 24 -13.39 1.57 -3.69
CA GLY A 24 -12.41 2.47 -4.30
C GLY A 24 -12.57 3.84 -3.67
N TYR A 25 -12.63 3.86 -2.34
CA TYR A 25 -12.39 5.06 -1.55
C TYR A 25 -10.87 5.16 -1.33
N PRO A 26 -10.29 6.37 -1.33
CA PRO A 26 -8.85 6.54 -1.20
C PRO A 26 -8.31 5.87 0.06
N TRP A 27 -7.08 5.38 -0.04
CA TRP A 27 -6.34 4.83 1.10
C TRP A 27 -5.23 5.82 1.47
N PRO A 28 -5.46 6.71 2.45
CA PRO A 28 -4.41 7.55 3.01
C PRO A 28 -3.52 6.72 3.94
N VAL A 29 -2.22 6.98 3.88
CA VAL A 29 -1.18 6.43 4.76
C VAL A 29 -0.39 7.61 5.27
N CYS A 30 -0.46 7.83 6.59
CA CYS A 30 0.18 8.94 7.26
C CYS A 30 1.45 8.46 7.95
N GLY A 31 2.52 9.25 7.88
CA GLY A 31 3.70 9.08 8.71
C GLY A 31 3.36 9.21 10.19
N GLN A 32 4.25 8.73 11.06
CA GLN A 32 4.01 8.75 12.51
C GLN A 32 5.05 9.56 13.29
N SER A 33 6.06 10.11 12.62
CA SER A 33 7.28 10.63 13.27
C SER A 33 7.43 12.15 13.20
N ASN A 34 7.17 12.77 12.06
CA ASN A 34 7.47 14.19 11.82
C ASN A 34 6.21 14.98 11.44
N TYR A 35 5.99 16.09 12.13
CA TYR A 35 4.83 16.97 11.93
C TYR A 35 5.28 18.39 11.61
N PHE A 36 4.64 19.03 10.63
CA PHE A 36 4.87 20.43 10.31
C PHE A 36 4.00 21.38 11.12
N LYS A 37 4.49 22.61 11.29
CA LYS A 37 3.74 23.65 12.00
C LYS A 37 2.68 24.26 11.08
N PRO A 38 1.44 24.48 11.57
CA PRO A 38 0.43 25.23 10.82
C PRO A 38 0.92 26.66 10.57
N ASN A 39 0.59 27.18 9.38
CA ASN A 39 1.09 28.42 8.81
C ASN A 39 2.63 28.49 8.74
N GLY A 40 3.29 27.33 8.59
CA GLY A 40 4.74 27.19 8.53
C GLY A 40 5.29 27.20 7.10
N THR A 41 6.61 27.16 6.98
CA THR A 41 7.33 27.11 5.69
C THR A 41 6.99 25.83 4.92
N TYR A 42 6.96 24.68 5.61
CA TYR A 42 6.57 23.41 5.00
C TYR A 42 5.15 23.43 4.38
N GLU A 43 4.17 24.03 5.06
CA GLU A 43 2.81 24.18 4.52
C GLU A 43 2.78 25.07 3.27
N ALA A 44 3.53 26.17 3.28
CA ALA A 44 3.69 27.00 2.08
C ALA A 44 4.40 26.27 0.93
N HIS A 45 5.33 25.36 1.23
CA HIS A 45 5.93 24.48 0.23
C HIS A 45 4.90 23.48 -0.33
N LEU A 46 4.03 22.90 0.52
CA LEU A 46 2.92 22.05 0.08
C LEU A 46 1.99 22.79 -0.89
N ASP A 47 1.58 24.01 -0.56
CA ASP A 47 0.73 24.85 -1.43
C ASP A 47 1.39 25.12 -2.80
N LEU A 48 2.68 25.44 -2.79
CA LEU A 48 3.46 25.68 -4.01
C LEU A 48 3.52 24.44 -4.90
N VAL A 49 3.69 23.26 -4.28
CA VAL A 49 3.74 21.98 -4.97
C VAL A 49 2.36 21.57 -5.49
N ALA A 50 1.31 21.71 -4.68
CA ALA A 50 -0.07 21.43 -5.06
C ALA A 50 -0.52 22.26 -6.29
N ALA A 51 -0.03 23.49 -6.42
CA ALA A 51 -0.34 24.36 -7.56
C ALA A 51 0.33 23.92 -8.88
N LYS A 52 1.43 23.16 -8.83
CA LYS A 52 2.26 22.84 -10.01
C LYS A 52 2.31 21.36 -10.36
N LEU A 53 2.45 20.48 -9.38
CA LEU A 53 2.71 19.05 -9.58
C LEU A 53 1.61 18.35 -10.40
N PRO A 54 0.29 18.56 -10.16
CA PRO A 54 -0.76 17.93 -10.96
C PRO A 54 -0.65 18.28 -12.46
N LYS A 55 -0.29 19.53 -12.78
CA LYS A 55 -0.09 19.98 -14.16
C LYS A 55 1.17 19.38 -14.77
N ASN A 56 2.25 19.29 -14.01
CA ASN A 56 3.51 18.71 -14.47
C ASN A 56 3.35 17.21 -14.78
N ALA A 57 2.69 16.46 -13.89
CA ALA A 57 2.42 15.04 -14.09
C ALA A 57 1.47 14.82 -15.28
N SER A 58 0.35 15.54 -15.36
CA SER A 58 -0.62 15.36 -16.47
C SER A 58 -0.08 15.77 -17.84
N ALA A 59 0.86 16.73 -17.91
CA ALA A 59 1.53 17.11 -19.14
C ALA A 59 2.67 16.14 -19.54
N SER A 60 3.15 15.32 -18.59
CA SER A 60 4.22 14.35 -18.84
C SER A 60 3.74 13.17 -19.66
N ARG A 61 4.59 12.69 -20.58
CA ARG A 61 4.33 11.48 -21.36
C ARG A 61 4.22 10.23 -20.49
N SER A 62 4.76 10.23 -19.28
CA SER A 62 4.67 9.09 -18.37
C SER A 62 3.59 9.25 -17.31
N LEU A 63 2.85 10.37 -17.32
CA LEU A 63 1.88 10.76 -16.28
C LEU A 63 2.48 10.74 -14.86
N PHE A 64 3.75 11.14 -14.78
CA PHE A 64 4.53 11.17 -13.57
C PHE A 64 5.32 12.47 -13.50
N ALA A 65 5.42 13.02 -12.30
CA ALA A 65 6.32 14.11 -11.98
C ALA A 65 6.76 14.03 -10.53
N THR A 66 7.97 14.53 -10.25
CA THR A 66 8.49 14.76 -8.92
C THR A 66 8.88 16.23 -8.76
N THR A 67 8.98 16.70 -7.52
CA THR A 67 9.48 18.04 -7.21
C THR A 67 10.15 18.05 -5.85
N VAL A 68 11.14 18.92 -5.70
CA VAL A 68 11.77 19.25 -4.41
C VAL A 68 11.63 20.75 -4.19
N VAL A 69 11.23 21.15 -2.99
CA VAL A 69 11.13 22.56 -2.58
C VAL A 69 11.82 22.72 -1.22
N GLY A 70 12.53 23.84 -1.05
CA GLY A 70 13.20 24.15 0.22
C GLY A 70 14.49 23.35 0.46
N THR A 71 15.02 23.52 1.66
CA THR A 71 16.24 22.88 2.16
C THR A 71 16.01 22.39 3.59
N ILE A 72 16.75 21.37 4.01
CA ILE A 72 16.69 20.81 5.36
C ILE A 72 16.83 21.94 6.41
N PRO A 73 15.97 22.01 7.45
CA PRO A 73 14.95 21.02 7.83
C PRO A 73 13.55 21.22 7.20
N GLU A 74 13.34 22.24 6.37
CA GLU A 74 12.04 22.57 5.75
C GLU A 74 11.95 22.06 4.30
N GLN A 75 12.72 21.02 3.97
CA GLN A 75 12.71 20.40 2.65
C GLN A 75 11.42 19.61 2.46
N LEU A 76 10.83 19.71 1.28
CA LEU A 76 9.71 18.91 0.85
C LEU A 76 10.04 18.24 -0.47
N TRP A 77 9.92 16.92 -0.52
CA TRP A 77 9.89 16.15 -1.75
C TRP A 77 8.46 15.64 -1.98
N ALA A 78 8.01 15.65 -3.23
CA ALA A 78 6.72 15.10 -3.59
C ALA A 78 6.75 14.43 -4.96
N MET A 79 5.92 13.41 -5.12
CA MET A 79 5.69 12.72 -6.38
C MET A 79 4.20 12.55 -6.66
N GLY A 80 3.83 12.63 -7.94
CA GLY A 80 2.49 12.30 -8.41
C GLY A 80 2.59 11.33 -9.58
N LEU A 81 1.97 10.16 -9.45
CA LEU A 81 1.94 9.12 -10.46
C LEU A 81 0.49 8.77 -10.82
N CYS A 82 0.10 8.90 -12.07
CA CYS A 82 -1.20 8.40 -12.53
C CYS A 82 -1.06 7.05 -13.21
N ARG A 83 -2.16 6.30 -13.23
CA ARG A 83 -2.21 4.99 -13.88
C ARG A 83 -1.95 5.12 -15.38
N GLY A 84 -1.19 4.19 -15.96
CA GLY A 84 -0.70 4.36 -17.33
C GLY A 84 -1.77 4.39 -18.42
N ASP A 85 -3.00 3.96 -18.12
CA ASP A 85 -4.18 3.89 -19.00
C ASP A 85 -5.14 5.09 -18.84
N VAL A 86 -4.87 6.06 -17.95
CA VAL A 86 -5.71 7.26 -17.81
C VAL A 86 -5.25 8.38 -18.73
N ASN A 87 -6.16 9.29 -19.09
CA ASN A 87 -5.82 10.47 -19.89
C ASN A 87 -5.30 11.62 -19.00
N ALA A 88 -4.69 12.62 -19.63
CA ALA A 88 -4.11 13.78 -18.95
C ALA A 88 -5.12 14.53 -18.06
N THR A 89 -6.37 14.68 -18.51
CA THR A 89 -7.43 15.35 -17.75
C THR A 89 -7.80 14.60 -16.48
N ALA A 90 -7.98 13.28 -16.57
CA ALA A 90 -8.25 12.42 -15.41
C ALA A 90 -7.08 12.43 -14.43
N CYS A 91 -5.85 12.36 -14.94
CA CYS A 91 -4.64 12.45 -14.12
C CYS A 91 -4.55 13.78 -13.35
N PHE A 92 -4.77 14.91 -14.04
CA PHE A 92 -4.77 16.24 -13.41
C PHE A 92 -5.83 16.34 -12.31
N SER A 93 -7.06 15.90 -12.59
CA SER A 93 -8.16 15.94 -11.62
C SER A 93 -7.88 15.05 -10.41
N CYS A 94 -7.36 13.83 -10.63
CA CYS A 94 -7.04 12.89 -9.57
C CYS A 94 -5.97 13.45 -8.62
N LEU A 95 -4.85 13.96 -9.15
CA LEU A 95 -3.79 14.52 -8.33
C LEU A 95 -4.22 15.83 -7.64
N THR A 96 -5.02 16.66 -8.29
CA THR A 96 -5.59 17.87 -7.67
C THR A 96 -6.47 17.52 -6.49
N GLN A 97 -7.28 16.47 -6.61
CA GLN A 97 -8.13 15.98 -5.54
C GLN A 97 -7.29 15.35 -4.41
N ALA A 98 -6.26 14.58 -4.76
CA ALA A 98 -5.32 14.01 -3.79
C ALA A 98 -4.66 15.07 -2.90
N PHE A 99 -4.24 16.22 -3.46
CA PHE A 99 -3.68 17.34 -2.67
C PHE A 99 -4.71 18.02 -1.76
N ARG A 100 -6.01 17.88 -2.03
CA ARG A 100 -7.06 18.41 -1.16
C ARG A 100 -7.38 17.45 -0.01
N ASP A 101 -7.38 16.16 -0.30
CA ASP A 101 -7.83 15.16 0.68
C ASP A 101 -6.71 14.76 1.63
N LEU A 102 -5.48 14.59 1.12
CA LEU A 102 -4.37 14.07 1.91
C LEU A 102 -4.05 14.92 3.15
N PRO A 103 -4.04 16.26 3.12
CA PRO A 103 -3.86 17.06 4.34
C PRO A 103 -5.02 16.97 5.34
N ASN A 104 -6.23 16.64 4.88
CA ASN A 104 -7.39 16.43 5.78
C ASN A 104 -7.29 15.06 6.47
N ASP A 105 -6.78 14.05 5.78
CA ASP A 105 -6.63 12.69 6.31
C ASP A 105 -5.37 12.55 7.17
N CYS A 106 -4.26 13.15 6.75
CA CYS A 106 -2.95 13.14 7.41
C CYS A 106 -2.60 14.55 7.92
N SER A 107 -3.32 14.97 8.96
CA SER A 107 -3.22 16.32 9.51
C SER A 107 -1.81 16.61 10.04
N TYR A 108 -1.12 17.52 9.35
CA TYR A 108 0.23 18.02 9.67
C TYR A 108 1.37 17.02 9.51
N ASP A 109 1.12 15.81 9.02
CA ASP A 109 2.18 14.85 8.75
C ASP A 109 3.11 15.38 7.65
N MET A 110 4.42 15.30 7.89
CA MET A 110 5.44 15.62 6.89
C MET A 110 5.69 14.49 5.90
N ASP A 111 5.26 13.27 6.22
CA ASP A 111 5.28 12.12 5.32
C ASP A 111 3.85 11.62 5.15
N ALA A 112 3.34 11.64 3.94
CA ALA A 112 1.99 11.14 3.67
C ALA A 112 1.85 10.64 2.25
N THR A 113 1.04 9.59 2.10
CA THR A 113 0.69 8.99 0.82
C THR A 113 -0.82 8.82 0.71
N ILE A 114 -1.39 9.09 -0.46
CA ILE A 114 -2.78 8.72 -0.75
C ILE A 114 -2.83 7.92 -2.04
N TYR A 115 -3.51 6.77 -1.96
CA TYR A 115 -3.71 5.89 -3.10
C TYR A 115 -5.15 6.02 -3.61
N TYR A 116 -5.29 6.53 -4.82
CA TYR A 116 -6.50 6.44 -5.62
C TYR A 116 -6.37 5.33 -6.66
N ASP A 117 -7.52 4.85 -7.16
CA ASP A 117 -7.55 3.86 -8.25
C ASP A 117 -6.82 4.34 -9.52
N GLN A 118 -6.81 5.66 -9.74
CA GLN A 118 -6.27 6.32 -10.92
C GLN A 118 -4.93 7.03 -10.70
N CYS A 119 -4.54 7.30 -9.45
CA CYS A 119 -3.29 8.00 -9.15
C CYS A 119 -2.79 7.78 -7.72
N ILE A 120 -1.52 8.06 -7.51
CA ILE A 120 -0.83 8.03 -6.23
C ILE A 120 -0.20 9.41 -6.05
N LEU A 121 -0.40 10.01 -4.88
CA LEU A 121 0.32 11.19 -4.43
C LEU A 121 1.07 10.83 -3.17
N HIS A 122 2.36 11.19 -3.12
CA HIS A 122 3.19 11.06 -1.94
C HIS A 122 4.01 12.32 -1.74
N TYR A 123 4.17 12.75 -0.49
CA TYR A 123 5.15 13.76 -0.11
C TYR A 123 5.85 13.34 1.18
N SER A 124 7.11 13.76 1.34
CA SER A 124 7.94 13.49 2.50
C SER A 124 8.94 14.62 2.73
N ASP A 125 9.37 14.82 3.98
CA ASP A 125 10.55 15.63 4.31
C ASP A 125 11.88 14.92 3.97
N VAL A 126 11.82 13.63 3.65
CA VAL A 126 12.96 12.83 3.20
C VAL A 126 12.92 12.64 1.68
N LEU A 127 14.02 13.00 1.01
CA LEU A 127 14.20 12.68 -0.40
C LEU A 127 14.46 11.18 -0.56
N THR A 128 13.49 10.46 -1.14
CA THR A 128 13.65 9.05 -1.47
C THR A 128 14.14 8.92 -2.91
N PHE A 129 15.32 8.31 -3.10
CA PHE A 129 15.87 8.08 -4.43
C PHE A 129 15.31 6.78 -5.04
N PRO A 130 15.11 6.72 -6.36
CA PRO A 130 14.70 5.48 -7.03
C PRO A 130 15.74 4.38 -6.78
N GLY A 131 15.31 3.28 -6.17
CA GLY A 131 16.15 2.12 -5.85
C GLY A 131 17.02 2.25 -4.60
N ALA A 132 16.79 3.26 -3.75
CA ALA A 132 17.45 3.34 -2.46
C ALA A 132 16.65 2.60 -1.38
N ASP A 133 17.27 1.62 -0.72
CA ASP A 133 16.74 0.89 0.45
C ASP A 133 16.65 1.77 1.71
N THR A 134 16.85 3.09 1.58
CA THR A 134 16.97 4.06 2.68
C THR A 134 15.76 4.99 2.81
N GLY A 135 14.71 4.82 2.00
CA GLY A 135 13.41 5.42 2.28
C GLY A 135 12.74 4.70 3.46
N PRO A 136 11.74 5.32 4.14
CA PRO A 136 10.91 4.57 5.08
C PRO A 136 10.46 3.30 4.36
N THR A 137 10.71 2.15 5.00
CA THR A 137 10.39 0.83 4.45
C THR A 137 9.09 0.92 3.70
N THR A 138 9.13 0.54 2.41
CA THR A 138 8.00 0.52 1.49
C THR A 138 6.86 -0.23 2.16
N ASP A 139 6.05 0.46 2.97
CA ASP A 139 4.88 -0.12 3.59
C ASP A 139 3.89 -0.31 2.46
N THR A 140 4.04 -1.45 1.80
CA THR A 140 3.17 -1.87 0.72
C THR A 140 1.82 -2.12 1.34
N TYR A 141 0.86 -1.27 1.03
CA TYR A 141 -0.50 -1.41 1.52
C TYR A 141 -1.20 -2.48 0.68
N THR A 142 -1.75 -3.49 1.36
CA THR A 142 -2.42 -4.62 0.71
C THR A 142 -3.93 -4.50 0.83
N ILE A 143 -4.64 -4.83 -0.25
CA ILE A 143 -6.10 -4.89 -0.28
C ILE A 143 -6.49 -6.24 -0.84
N ASN A 144 -7.05 -7.09 0.02
CA ASN A 144 -7.58 -8.40 -0.34
C ASN A 144 -9.08 -8.31 -0.64
N PHE A 145 -9.56 -9.08 -1.60
CA PHE A 145 -10.98 -9.34 -1.76
C PHE A 145 -11.36 -10.59 -0.97
N ASN A 146 -12.29 -10.48 -0.02
CA ASN A 146 -12.63 -11.59 0.89
C ASN A 146 -13.38 -12.77 0.24
N ALA A 147 -13.51 -12.80 -1.09
CA ALA A 147 -14.16 -13.88 -1.81
C ALA A 147 -13.11 -14.84 -2.39
N ASN A 148 -13.35 -16.14 -2.21
CA ASN A 148 -12.41 -17.17 -2.58
C ASN A 148 -12.75 -17.78 -3.94
N VAL A 149 -11.72 -18.29 -4.62
CA VAL A 149 -11.92 -19.10 -5.82
C VAL A 149 -12.39 -20.48 -5.41
N THR A 150 -13.62 -20.84 -5.79
CA THR A 150 -14.21 -22.14 -5.43
C THR A 150 -13.99 -23.22 -6.50
N SER A 151 -13.86 -22.83 -7.77
CA SER A 151 -13.60 -23.73 -8.89
C SER A 151 -12.12 -23.77 -9.28
N ASP A 152 -11.53 -24.97 -9.21
CA ASP A 152 -10.11 -25.26 -9.55
C ASP A 152 -9.08 -24.24 -9.02
N PRO A 153 -8.87 -24.17 -7.68
CA PRO A 153 -7.93 -23.21 -7.08
C PRO A 153 -6.49 -23.39 -7.57
N ALA A 154 -6.07 -24.63 -7.86
CA ALA A 154 -4.70 -24.90 -8.32
C ALA A 154 -4.46 -24.32 -9.73
N GLN A 155 -5.40 -24.51 -10.65
CA GLN A 155 -5.32 -23.93 -11.98
C GLN A 155 -5.39 -22.40 -11.92
N PHE A 156 -6.25 -21.83 -11.06
CA PHE A 156 -6.33 -20.38 -10.87
C PHE A 156 -4.99 -19.81 -10.41
N LYS A 157 -4.36 -20.40 -9.39
CA LYS A 157 -3.05 -19.98 -8.86
C LYS A 157 -1.97 -20.02 -9.94
N SER A 158 -1.91 -21.10 -10.71
CA SER A 158 -0.93 -21.25 -11.79
C SER A 158 -1.14 -20.21 -12.90
N LEU A 159 -2.39 -20.01 -13.33
CA LEU A 159 -2.74 -19.01 -14.35
C LEU A 159 -2.43 -17.60 -13.85
N LEU A 160 -2.76 -17.28 -12.61
CA LEU A 160 -2.54 -15.97 -12.01
C LEU A 160 -1.06 -15.66 -11.90
N ALA A 161 -0.24 -16.61 -11.42
CA ALA A 161 1.20 -16.45 -11.36
C ALA A 161 1.82 -16.20 -12.76
N ALA A 162 1.38 -16.97 -13.76
CA ALA A 162 1.81 -16.77 -15.15
C ALA A 162 1.40 -15.40 -15.70
N LEU A 163 0.15 -14.98 -15.44
CA LEU A 163 -0.39 -13.71 -15.89
C LEU A 163 0.34 -12.53 -15.24
N ILE A 164 0.51 -12.52 -13.92
CA ILE A 164 1.22 -11.46 -13.20
C ILE A 164 2.67 -11.38 -13.69
N ASN A 165 3.37 -12.50 -13.79
CA ASN A 165 4.76 -12.50 -14.24
C ASN A 165 4.91 -11.96 -15.68
N ALA A 166 4.01 -12.34 -16.59
CA ALA A 166 3.99 -11.82 -17.95
C ALA A 166 3.69 -10.31 -17.98
N THR A 167 2.75 -9.84 -17.18
CA THR A 167 2.42 -8.41 -17.05
C THR A 167 3.57 -7.61 -16.46
N VAL A 168 4.25 -8.12 -15.42
CA VAL A 168 5.45 -7.51 -14.83
C VAL A 168 6.59 -7.42 -15.85
N ALA A 169 6.85 -8.51 -16.58
CA ALA A 169 7.88 -8.54 -17.62
C ALA A 169 7.60 -7.52 -18.73
N TYR A 170 6.34 -7.37 -19.14
CA TYR A 170 5.93 -6.38 -20.14
C TYR A 170 6.11 -4.95 -19.62
N ALA A 171 5.66 -4.68 -18.39
CA ALA A 171 5.80 -3.36 -17.76
C ALA A 171 7.27 -2.93 -17.72
N ALA A 172 8.17 -3.82 -17.29
CA ALA A 172 9.58 -3.50 -17.16
C ALA A 172 10.32 -3.39 -18.51
N ASN A 173 10.03 -4.25 -19.49
CA ASN A 173 10.87 -4.38 -20.70
C ASN A 173 10.27 -3.75 -21.96
N ASN A 174 8.94 -3.66 -22.05
CA ASN A 174 8.24 -3.28 -23.28
C ASN A 174 7.46 -1.98 -23.16
N SER A 175 7.39 -1.38 -21.97
CA SER A 175 6.65 -0.15 -21.70
C SER A 175 7.59 1.00 -21.36
N THR A 176 7.44 2.11 -22.07
CA THR A 176 8.14 3.36 -21.74
C THR A 176 7.57 4.06 -20.51
N ARG A 177 6.38 3.66 -20.06
CA ARG A 177 5.71 4.17 -18.86
C ARG A 177 5.95 3.30 -17.63
N LEU A 178 6.71 2.21 -17.78
CA LEU A 178 6.83 1.14 -16.79
C LEU A 178 5.47 0.62 -16.29
N PHE A 179 4.54 0.49 -17.22
CA PHE A 179 3.14 0.15 -16.98
C PHE A 179 2.68 -0.94 -17.95
N ALA A 180 1.95 -1.93 -17.46
CA ALA A 180 1.29 -2.92 -18.30
C ALA A 180 -0.03 -3.40 -17.71
N THR A 181 -0.91 -3.86 -18.59
CA THR A 181 -2.16 -4.55 -18.27
C THR A 181 -2.19 -5.93 -18.92
N GLY A 182 -2.78 -6.90 -18.26
CA GLY A 182 -2.91 -8.26 -18.76
C GLY A 182 -4.31 -8.82 -18.60
N GLU A 183 -4.70 -9.73 -19.48
CA GLU A 183 -5.89 -10.56 -19.31
C GLU A 183 -5.57 -12.03 -19.60
N ALA A 184 -6.25 -12.93 -18.91
CA ALA A 184 -6.20 -14.36 -19.18
C ALA A 184 -7.60 -14.98 -19.13
N ASP A 185 -7.87 -15.90 -20.05
CA ASP A 185 -9.09 -16.71 -20.00
C ASP A 185 -8.95 -17.79 -18.93
N PHE A 186 -9.98 -17.99 -18.09
CA PHE A 186 -9.95 -18.99 -17.02
C PHE A 186 -11.05 -20.05 -17.18
N ASN A 187 -12.26 -19.81 -16.64
CA ASN A 187 -13.33 -20.81 -16.64
C ASN A 187 -14.74 -20.18 -16.73
N GLN A 188 -15.81 -20.97 -16.59
CA GLN A 188 -17.18 -20.46 -16.71
C GLN A 188 -17.61 -19.56 -15.53
N GLU A 189 -17.07 -19.79 -14.32
CA GLU A 189 -17.38 -18.98 -13.12
C GLU A 189 -16.72 -17.61 -13.21
N PHE A 190 -15.42 -17.60 -13.55
CA PHE A 190 -14.64 -16.40 -13.81
C PHE A 190 -14.07 -16.48 -15.23
N PRO A 191 -14.80 -15.97 -16.25
CA PRO A 191 -14.37 -16.03 -17.65
C PRO A 191 -12.97 -15.48 -17.88
N LYS A 192 -12.61 -14.43 -17.13
CA LYS A 192 -11.33 -13.75 -17.27
C LYS A 192 -10.74 -13.35 -15.94
N VAL A 193 -9.42 -13.30 -15.92
CA VAL A 193 -8.61 -12.70 -14.87
C VAL A 193 -7.85 -11.52 -15.46
N TYR A 194 -7.90 -10.38 -14.79
CA TYR A 194 -7.25 -9.15 -15.21
C TYR A 194 -6.08 -8.84 -14.29
N SER A 195 -5.00 -8.30 -14.83
CA SER A 195 -3.82 -7.88 -14.06
C SER A 195 -3.29 -6.53 -14.53
N LEU A 196 -2.56 -5.87 -13.64
CA LEU A 196 -1.87 -4.61 -13.89
C LEU A 196 -0.58 -4.58 -13.07
N ALA A 197 0.49 -4.07 -13.68
CA ALA A 197 1.75 -3.80 -12.99
C ALA A 197 2.25 -2.41 -13.38
N GLN A 198 2.72 -1.65 -12.40
CA GLN A 198 3.22 -0.29 -12.61
C GLN A 198 4.38 0.05 -11.68
N CYS A 199 5.40 0.71 -12.22
CA CYS A 199 6.49 1.32 -11.45
C CYS A 199 6.51 2.83 -11.64
N THR A 200 7.23 3.54 -10.77
CA THR A 200 7.57 4.94 -11.00
C THR A 200 8.51 5.08 -12.22
N PRO A 201 8.20 5.94 -13.21
CA PRO A 201 8.96 6.09 -14.45
C PRO A 201 10.42 6.57 -14.31
N ASP A 202 10.86 6.98 -13.12
CA ASP A 202 12.25 7.34 -12.80
C ASP A 202 13.15 6.14 -12.53
N GLN A 203 12.59 4.93 -12.44
CA GLN A 203 13.35 3.70 -12.28
C GLN A 203 13.90 3.14 -13.60
N THR A 204 14.99 2.39 -13.50
CA THR A 204 15.46 1.55 -14.62
C THR A 204 14.54 0.33 -14.78
N PRO A 205 14.48 -0.30 -15.97
CA PRO A 205 13.82 -1.60 -16.18
C PRO A 205 14.21 -2.69 -15.18
N ALA A 206 15.48 -2.73 -14.74
CA ALA A 206 15.96 -3.73 -13.78
C ALA A 206 15.38 -3.48 -12.38
N HIS A 207 15.49 -2.26 -11.86
CA HIS A 207 14.88 -1.86 -10.59
C HIS A 207 13.36 -2.06 -10.57
N CYS A 208 12.66 -1.68 -11.63
CA CYS A 208 11.21 -1.91 -11.73
C CYS A 208 10.85 -3.41 -11.65
N ARG A 209 11.60 -4.26 -12.35
CA ARG A 209 11.41 -5.71 -12.31
C ARG A 209 11.64 -6.27 -10.91
N ASN A 210 12.71 -5.84 -10.24
CA ASN A 210 13.03 -6.29 -8.88
C ASN A 210 11.96 -5.85 -7.89
N CYS A 211 11.56 -4.57 -7.90
CA CYS A 211 10.50 -4.05 -7.04
C CYS A 211 9.19 -4.84 -7.20
N LEU A 212 8.75 -5.07 -8.45
CA LEU A 212 7.54 -5.85 -8.72
C LEU A 212 7.70 -7.33 -8.32
N ALA A 213 8.88 -7.93 -8.55
CA ALA A 213 9.13 -9.32 -8.16
C ALA A 213 9.11 -9.51 -6.64
N GLU A 214 9.70 -8.59 -5.89
CA GLU A 214 9.65 -8.56 -4.42
C GLU A 214 8.22 -8.35 -3.92
N ALA A 215 7.47 -7.41 -4.49
CA ALA A 215 6.08 -7.18 -4.15
C ALA A 215 5.21 -8.43 -4.38
N VAL A 216 5.44 -9.14 -5.50
CA VAL A 216 4.74 -10.39 -5.83
C VAL A 216 5.14 -11.50 -4.87
N ALA A 217 6.44 -11.69 -4.60
CA ALA A 217 6.96 -12.73 -3.72
C ALA A 217 6.51 -12.54 -2.26
N GLY A 218 6.54 -11.31 -1.76
CA GLY A 218 6.20 -10.98 -0.37
C GLY A 218 4.73 -11.23 -0.01
N HIS A 219 3.83 -11.32 -1.00
CA HIS A 219 2.39 -11.42 -0.75
C HIS A 219 1.70 -12.61 -1.42
N GLN A 220 2.47 -13.60 -1.87
CA GLN A 220 1.94 -14.81 -2.48
C GLN A 220 0.88 -15.50 -1.60
N GLY A 221 1.20 -15.72 -0.31
CA GLY A 221 0.29 -16.41 0.62
C GLY A 221 -1.01 -15.65 0.95
N SER A 222 -1.01 -14.32 0.82
CA SER A 222 -2.15 -13.48 1.21
C SER A 222 -3.14 -13.24 0.08
N PHE A 223 -2.79 -13.55 -1.17
CA PHE A 223 -3.61 -13.21 -2.33
C PHE A 223 -4.09 -14.43 -3.11
N TYR A 224 -3.28 -15.49 -3.22
CA TYR A 224 -3.55 -16.57 -4.18
C TYR A 224 -4.87 -17.35 -3.98
N ASP A 225 -5.51 -17.24 -2.83
CA ASP A 225 -6.81 -17.85 -2.55
C ASP A 225 -8.01 -16.94 -2.85
N TYR A 226 -7.77 -15.66 -3.14
CA TYR A 226 -8.78 -14.62 -3.33
C TYR A 226 -8.98 -14.24 -4.80
N ILE A 227 -10.21 -13.85 -5.14
CA ILE A 227 -10.61 -13.41 -6.50
C ILE A 227 -10.00 -12.05 -6.91
N GLY A 228 -9.25 -11.41 -6.02
CA GLY A 228 -8.59 -10.15 -6.29
C GLY A 228 -7.64 -9.75 -5.18
N GLY A 229 -6.63 -8.98 -5.56
CA GLY A 229 -5.58 -8.51 -4.68
C GLY A 229 -4.91 -7.27 -5.24
N ARG A 230 -4.59 -6.32 -4.37
CA ARG A 230 -3.84 -5.12 -4.71
C ARG A 230 -2.66 -4.97 -3.76
N VAL A 231 -1.49 -4.70 -4.32
CA VAL A 231 -0.31 -4.24 -3.59
C VAL A 231 -0.01 -2.84 -4.05
N LEU A 232 -0.15 -1.88 -3.13
CA LEU A 232 0.04 -0.47 -3.37
C LEU A 232 1.34 -0.03 -2.70
N GLY A 233 2.35 0.23 -3.52
CA GLY A 233 3.61 0.83 -3.08
C GLY A 233 3.88 2.13 -3.81
N ILE A 234 4.69 2.98 -3.19
CA ILE A 234 5.16 4.25 -3.76
C ILE A 234 5.95 3.99 -5.06
N ASN A 235 6.89 3.04 -5.01
CA ASN A 235 7.80 2.75 -6.12
C ASN A 235 7.21 1.79 -7.16
N CYS A 236 6.44 0.80 -6.73
CA CYS A 236 5.78 -0.13 -7.61
C CYS A 236 4.48 -0.65 -7.00
N SER A 237 3.52 -0.98 -7.87
CA SER A 237 2.24 -1.56 -7.50
C SER A 237 1.85 -2.63 -8.50
N TYR A 238 1.13 -3.64 -8.01
CA TYR A 238 0.45 -4.59 -8.89
C TYR A 238 -0.94 -4.88 -8.36
N ARG A 239 -1.80 -5.30 -9.29
CA ARG A 239 -3.19 -5.62 -9.02
C ARG A 239 -3.64 -6.75 -9.91
N TYR A 240 -4.47 -7.62 -9.37
CA TYR A 240 -5.27 -8.53 -10.18
C TYR A 240 -6.68 -8.62 -9.61
N GLU A 241 -7.66 -8.80 -10.50
CA GLU A 241 -9.07 -9.01 -10.14
C GLU A 241 -9.75 -9.81 -11.26
N ILE A 242 -10.84 -10.50 -10.94
CA ILE A 242 -11.68 -11.19 -11.93
C ILE A 242 -12.61 -10.24 -12.71
N VAL A 243 -12.70 -8.97 -12.30
CA VAL A 243 -13.49 -7.94 -12.97
C VAL A 243 -12.56 -6.93 -13.67
N PRO A 244 -12.95 -6.38 -14.83
CA PRO A 244 -12.13 -5.41 -15.53
C PRO A 244 -12.06 -4.07 -14.77
N PHE A 245 -10.86 -3.51 -14.66
CA PHE A 245 -10.62 -2.26 -13.92
C PHE A 245 -9.70 -1.25 -14.63
N PHE A 246 -9.19 -1.59 -15.80
CA PHE A 246 -8.37 -0.71 -16.64
C PHE A 246 -9.08 -0.36 -17.95
N ASN A 247 -8.65 0.73 -18.57
CA ASN A 247 -9.19 1.22 -19.84
C ASN A 247 -8.40 0.70 -21.02
N GLY A 248 -9.10 0.42 -22.13
CA GLY A 248 -8.48 -0.03 -23.37
C GLY A 248 -8.13 -1.53 -23.39
N PRO A 249 -7.49 -2.00 -24.48
CA PRO A 249 -7.11 -3.40 -24.61
C PRO A 249 -5.98 -3.78 -23.65
N ALA A 250 -5.99 -5.02 -23.17
CA ALA A 250 -4.87 -5.58 -22.42
C ALA A 250 -3.61 -5.65 -23.29
N MET A 251 -2.45 -5.31 -22.70
CA MET A 251 -1.15 -5.39 -23.37
C MET A 251 -0.62 -6.84 -23.41
N VAL A 252 -0.96 -7.64 -22.41
CA VAL A 252 -0.63 -9.05 -22.29
C VAL A 252 -1.91 -9.89 -22.36
N ARG A 253 -1.87 -10.99 -23.12
CA ARG A 253 -2.99 -11.93 -23.26
C ARG A 253 -2.51 -13.36 -23.12
N LEU A 254 -3.06 -14.10 -22.16
CA LEU A 254 -2.80 -15.53 -22.00
C LEU A 254 -4.06 -16.33 -22.32
N ALA A 255 -3.93 -17.37 -23.14
CA ALA A 255 -5.01 -18.32 -23.38
C ALA A 255 -5.08 -19.34 -22.23
N SER A 256 -6.27 -19.85 -21.93
CA SER A 256 -6.44 -20.89 -20.91
C SER A 256 -5.70 -22.18 -21.34
N PRO A 257 -4.88 -22.79 -20.47
CA PRO A 257 -4.19 -24.05 -20.78
C PRO A 257 -5.13 -25.23 -21.01
N SER A 258 -6.44 -25.09 -20.76
CA SER A 258 -7.45 -26.13 -21.02
C SER A 258 -7.93 -26.20 -22.48
N SER A 259 -7.53 -25.25 -23.33
CA SER A 259 -7.97 -25.21 -24.73
C SER A 259 -6.91 -25.77 -25.68
N GLY A 260 -6.90 -27.09 -25.83
CA GLY A 260 -6.21 -27.80 -26.91
C GLY A 260 -6.86 -27.56 -28.28
N ALA A 261 -7.06 -26.30 -28.66
CA ALA A 261 -7.58 -25.89 -29.97
C ALA A 261 -6.45 -25.32 -30.83
N PRO A 262 -6.34 -25.67 -32.13
CA PRO A 262 -5.25 -25.19 -32.98
C PRO A 262 -5.32 -23.67 -33.14
N ALA A 263 -4.15 -23.03 -33.11
CA ALA A 263 -3.97 -21.60 -33.32
C ALA A 263 -4.74 -21.07 -34.56
N PRO A 264 -5.45 -19.93 -34.48
CA PRO A 264 -6.00 -19.28 -35.66
C PRO A 264 -4.85 -18.73 -36.52
N ALA A 265 -4.91 -19.02 -37.82
CA ALA A 265 -3.96 -18.52 -38.82
C ALA A 265 -3.92 -16.97 -38.87
N PRO A 266 -2.78 -16.36 -39.21
CA PRO A 266 -2.65 -14.90 -39.26
C PRO A 266 -3.49 -14.29 -40.39
N ALA A 267 -4.25 -13.24 -40.07
CA ALA A 267 -5.01 -12.46 -41.03
C ALA A 267 -4.08 -11.69 -42.00
N PRO A 268 -4.39 -11.64 -43.31
CA PRO A 268 -3.56 -10.93 -44.28
C PRO A 268 -3.77 -9.41 -44.23
N ALA A 269 -2.68 -8.68 -44.52
CA ALA A 269 -2.60 -7.22 -44.55
C ALA A 269 -3.50 -6.57 -45.62
N PRO A 270 -3.98 -5.33 -45.43
CA PRO A 270 -4.78 -4.63 -46.42
C PRO A 270 -3.90 -3.99 -47.50
N ALA A 271 -4.17 -4.31 -48.77
CA ALA A 271 -3.62 -3.63 -49.92
C ALA A 271 -4.41 -2.34 -50.23
N SER A 272 -3.67 -1.26 -50.49
CA SER A 272 -4.21 0.01 -51.03
C SER A 272 -4.61 -0.13 -52.50
N ALA A 273 -5.70 0.52 -52.90
CA ALA A 273 -5.94 0.95 -54.28
C ALA A 273 -6.72 2.27 -54.30
N LEU A 274 -6.24 3.19 -55.14
CA LEU A 274 -6.74 4.54 -55.40
C LEU A 274 -8.01 4.56 -56.27
N GLN A 275 -8.99 5.41 -55.87
CA GLN A 275 -9.79 6.44 -56.61
C GLN A 275 -10.34 6.20 -58.05
N PRO A 276 -11.17 7.10 -58.64
CA PRO A 276 -12.40 7.80 -58.17
C PRO A 276 -13.56 7.71 -59.22
N THR A 277 -14.80 8.07 -58.90
CA THR A 277 -15.76 8.54 -59.92
C THR A 277 -16.88 9.43 -59.37
N VAL A 278 -17.19 10.44 -60.18
CA VAL A 278 -18.10 11.57 -59.99
C VAL A 278 -19.54 11.20 -60.34
N GLY A 279 -20.51 11.76 -59.61
CA GLY A 279 -21.92 11.81 -60.02
C GLY A 279 -22.78 12.61 -59.03
N THR A 280 -23.18 13.83 -59.41
CA THR A 280 -24.17 14.69 -58.72
C THR A 280 -25.60 14.45 -59.31
N PRO A 281 -26.72 14.99 -58.76
CA PRO A 281 -27.94 14.24 -58.47
C PRO A 281 -29.15 14.70 -59.32
N PRO A 282 -30.36 14.12 -59.09
CA PRO A 282 -31.49 15.04 -58.86
C PRO A 282 -32.55 14.61 -57.82
N ALA A 283 -33.07 15.65 -57.17
CA ALA A 283 -34.48 15.95 -56.83
C ALA A 283 -35.36 15.02 -55.96
N ALA A 284 -35.53 15.47 -54.71
CA ALA A 284 -36.78 15.87 -54.03
C ALA A 284 -38.08 15.01 -54.16
N GLY A 285 -38.51 14.48 -53.00
CA GLY A 285 -39.91 14.13 -52.71
C GLY A 285 -40.24 14.43 -51.24
N LYS A 286 -41.16 15.39 -51.01
CA LYS A 286 -41.64 15.86 -49.69
C LYS A 286 -42.60 14.85 -49.05
N GLY A 287 -42.48 14.65 -47.74
CA GLY A 287 -43.50 13.96 -46.93
C GLY A 287 -43.29 14.19 -45.43
N GLY A 288 -43.71 15.35 -44.92
CA GLY A 288 -43.65 15.66 -43.49
C GLY A 288 -44.78 15.00 -42.71
N ARG A 289 -44.46 14.29 -41.64
CA ARG A 289 -45.42 13.80 -40.64
C ARG A 289 -44.99 14.31 -39.26
N LYS A 290 -45.78 15.24 -38.73
CA LYS A 290 -45.59 15.86 -37.41
C LYS A 290 -45.92 14.83 -36.31
N TYR A 291 -44.99 14.54 -35.41
CA TYR A 291 -45.26 13.81 -34.17
C TYR A 291 -45.49 14.81 -33.05
N GLY A 292 -46.72 14.86 -32.53
CA GLY A 292 -47.05 15.55 -31.30
C GLY A 292 -46.55 14.76 -30.10
N ILE A 293 -45.83 15.43 -29.20
CA ILE A 293 -45.37 14.90 -27.91
C ILE A 293 -46.61 14.72 -27.01
N PRO A 294 -46.90 13.52 -26.48
CA PRO A 294 -48.02 13.35 -25.57
C PRO A 294 -47.62 13.85 -24.18
N VAL A 295 -48.41 14.81 -23.68
CA VAL A 295 -48.34 15.54 -22.40
C VAL A 295 -48.28 14.62 -21.15
N VAL A 296 -48.44 13.31 -21.30
CA VAL A 296 -48.43 12.33 -20.19
C VAL A 296 -47.02 12.09 -19.61
N ILE A 297 -45.95 12.24 -20.40
CA ILE A 297 -44.57 11.99 -19.94
C ILE A 297 -44.11 13.06 -18.93
N VAL A 298 -44.57 14.31 -19.09
CA VAL A 298 -44.23 15.43 -18.20
C VAL A 298 -44.98 15.34 -16.86
N ALA A 299 -46.20 14.81 -16.87
CA ALA A 299 -47.04 14.71 -15.67
C ALA A 299 -46.57 13.66 -14.66
N VAL A 300 -45.81 12.64 -15.10
CA VAL A 300 -45.28 11.58 -14.21
C VAL A 300 -43.83 11.86 -13.81
N LEU A 301 -43.00 12.37 -14.72
CA LEU A 301 -41.57 12.59 -14.45
C LEU A 301 -41.33 13.72 -13.45
N LEU A 302 -42.07 14.84 -13.55
CA LEU A 302 -41.88 15.98 -12.67
C LEU A 302 -42.19 15.68 -11.18
N PRO A 303 -43.31 15.04 -10.81
CA PRO A 303 -43.55 14.69 -9.40
C PRO A 303 -42.61 13.59 -8.89
N SER A 304 -42.15 12.66 -9.73
CA SER A 304 -41.15 11.66 -9.31
C SER A 304 -39.78 12.27 -9.00
N ILE A 305 -39.34 13.25 -9.79
CA ILE A 305 -38.09 13.99 -9.54
C ILE A 305 -38.22 14.86 -8.28
N ALA A 306 -39.37 15.51 -8.08
CA ALA A 306 -39.62 16.29 -6.87
C ALA A 306 -39.61 15.41 -5.60
N ALA A 307 -40.23 14.23 -5.64
CA ALA A 307 -40.23 13.29 -4.52
C ALA A 307 -38.82 12.76 -4.20
N LEU A 308 -38.02 12.43 -5.21
CA LEU A 308 -36.64 12.00 -5.03
C LEU A 308 -35.76 13.10 -4.42
N ASN A 309 -35.91 14.35 -4.85
CA ASN A 309 -35.21 15.48 -4.24
C ASN A 309 -35.65 15.74 -2.80
N LEU A 310 -36.93 15.57 -2.48
CA LEU A 310 -37.47 15.77 -1.13
C LEU A 310 -36.99 14.67 -0.17
N VAL A 311 -36.90 13.41 -0.63
CA VAL A 311 -36.29 12.31 0.14
C VAL A 311 -34.79 12.54 0.33
N ALA A 312 -34.05 12.95 -0.71
CA ALA A 312 -32.63 13.26 -0.58
C ALA A 312 -32.38 14.42 0.41
N CYS A 313 -33.22 15.45 0.38
CA CYS A 313 -33.15 16.58 1.31
C CYS A 313 -33.45 16.14 2.76
N LEU A 314 -34.46 15.28 2.96
CA LEU A 314 -34.77 14.71 4.28
C LEU A 314 -33.66 13.77 4.80
N CYS A 315 -33.03 12.98 3.93
CA CYS A 315 -31.89 12.14 4.26
C CYS A 315 -30.66 12.99 4.64
N TYR A 316 -30.41 14.07 3.90
CA TYR A 316 -29.35 15.03 4.19
C TYR A 316 -29.60 15.74 5.53
N TRP A 317 -30.83 16.18 5.80
CA TRP A 317 -31.20 16.81 7.07
C TRP A 317 -31.19 15.84 8.25
N LYS A 318 -31.49 14.55 8.05
CA LYS A 318 -31.30 13.51 9.09
C LYS A 318 -29.83 13.20 9.34
N ARG A 319 -28.97 13.23 8.31
CA ARG A 319 -27.52 13.03 8.42
C ARG A 319 -26.78 14.20 9.06
N GLN A 320 -27.31 15.41 8.95
CA GLN A 320 -26.74 16.61 9.59
C GLN A 320 -27.26 16.88 11.00
N ARG A 321 -28.10 16.02 11.58
CA ARG A 321 -28.34 16.11 13.03
C ARG A 321 -27.05 15.70 13.75
N PRO A 322 -26.46 16.59 14.58
CA PRO A 322 -25.26 16.26 15.33
C PRO A 322 -25.57 15.10 16.27
N ILE A 323 -24.80 14.02 16.15
CA ILE A 323 -24.77 12.94 17.13
C ILE A 323 -24.04 13.50 18.34
N GLU A 324 -24.82 13.93 19.33
CA GLU A 324 -24.37 14.17 20.70
C GLU A 324 -23.66 12.92 21.23
N GLN A 325 -22.55 13.13 21.93
CA GLN A 325 -21.58 12.13 22.32
C GLN A 325 -22.18 10.97 23.12
N ALA A 326 -21.92 9.73 22.68
CA ALA A 326 -21.98 8.55 23.52
C ALA A 326 -20.57 7.97 23.68
N LYS A 327 -19.89 8.39 24.75
CA LYS A 327 -18.70 7.68 25.27
C LYS A 327 -19.14 6.28 25.68
N GLN A 328 -18.64 5.24 25.01
CA GLN A 328 -18.81 3.88 25.47
C GLN A 328 -17.43 3.23 25.67
N LYS A 329 -17.06 3.14 26.95
CA LYS A 329 -15.92 2.45 27.54
C LYS A 329 -16.33 1.01 27.81
N TYR A 330 -15.66 0.00 27.24
CA TYR A 330 -15.79 -1.42 27.67
C TYR A 330 -14.54 -2.21 27.20
N PRO A 331 -14.21 -3.38 27.77
CA PRO A 331 -13.05 -3.54 28.65
C PRO A 331 -12.13 -4.70 28.21
N MET A 332 -11.10 -4.92 29.02
CA MET A 332 -10.08 -5.97 28.92
C MET A 332 -10.59 -7.40 29.26
N TYR A 333 -10.06 -8.37 28.50
CA TYR A 333 -9.74 -9.79 28.77
C TYR A 333 -10.83 -10.84 29.11
N SER A 334 -10.91 -11.91 28.30
CA SER A 334 -10.52 -13.27 28.73
C SER A 334 -10.50 -14.31 27.59
N ALA A 335 -9.54 -15.22 27.71
CA ALA A 335 -9.21 -16.39 26.91
C ALA A 335 -10.35 -17.39 26.68
N GLU A 336 -10.22 -18.22 25.62
CA GLU A 336 -10.32 -19.70 25.63
C GLU A 336 -9.61 -20.26 24.36
N ALA A 337 -9.23 -21.54 24.44
CA ALA A 337 -8.15 -22.23 23.72
C ALA A 337 -8.63 -23.23 22.64
N GLU A 338 -7.63 -23.85 21.98
CA GLU A 338 -7.65 -25.10 21.16
C GLU A 338 -8.27 -25.05 19.74
N ASP A 339 -7.73 -25.68 18.68
CA ASP A 339 -6.55 -26.54 18.50
C ASP A 339 -6.10 -26.53 17.01
N THR A 340 -4.87 -26.99 16.82
CA THR A 340 -3.89 -27.07 15.73
C THR A 340 -4.27 -27.57 14.31
N GLU A 341 -3.50 -27.11 13.30
CA GLU A 341 -2.61 -27.97 12.48
C GLU A 341 -1.54 -27.15 11.68
N THR A 342 -0.31 -27.16 12.22
CA THR A 342 1.03 -27.32 11.58
C THR A 342 1.38 -26.68 10.21
N VAL A 343 2.32 -25.71 10.22
CA VAL A 343 3.68 -25.92 9.65
C VAL A 343 4.73 -24.93 10.20
N ASP A 344 5.95 -25.46 10.27
CA ASP A 344 7.20 -25.06 10.91
C ASP A 344 7.93 -23.84 10.27
N SER A 345 8.29 -22.84 11.09
CA SER A 345 9.46 -21.94 10.93
C SER A 345 9.67 -21.03 12.17
N MET A 346 10.63 -21.39 13.02
CA MET A 346 11.39 -20.55 13.99
C MET A 346 10.69 -19.38 14.70
N MET A 347 9.59 -19.64 15.40
CA MET A 347 9.09 -18.75 16.46
C MET A 347 9.24 -19.46 17.79
N MET A 348 9.88 -18.82 18.77
CA MET A 348 9.91 -19.32 20.15
C MET A 348 8.48 -19.36 20.67
N ASP A 349 8.05 -20.53 21.12
CA ASP A 349 6.68 -20.74 21.56
C ASP A 349 6.36 -19.88 22.80
N VAL A 350 5.13 -19.36 22.89
CA VAL A 350 4.72 -18.50 24.01
C VAL A 350 4.83 -19.24 25.34
N SER A 351 4.68 -20.57 25.38
CA SER A 351 4.91 -21.35 26.60
C SER A 351 6.40 -21.43 26.95
N THR A 352 7.29 -21.35 25.96
CA THR A 352 8.75 -21.26 26.15
C THR A 352 9.13 -19.90 26.72
N LEU A 353 8.56 -18.81 26.20
CA LEU A 353 8.73 -17.48 26.78
C LEU A 353 8.15 -17.41 28.20
N ARG A 354 7.01 -18.06 28.44
CA ARG A 354 6.37 -18.17 29.75
C ARG A 354 7.28 -18.92 30.73
N ALA A 355 7.84 -20.06 30.36
CA ALA A 355 8.79 -20.79 31.19
C ALA A 355 10.09 -19.98 31.44
N ALA A 356 10.65 -19.35 30.40
CA ALA A 356 11.90 -18.59 30.48
C ALA A 356 11.78 -17.32 31.35
N THR A 357 10.58 -16.74 31.43
CA THR A 357 10.33 -15.54 32.24
C THR A 357 9.73 -15.83 33.62
N GLY A 358 9.48 -17.11 33.96
CA GLY A 358 8.82 -17.51 35.21
C GLY A 358 7.32 -17.20 35.23
N ASP A 359 6.64 -17.36 34.10
CA ASP A 359 5.30 -16.85 33.80
C ASP A 359 5.22 -15.32 33.80
N PHE A 360 6.24 -14.69 33.18
CA PHE A 360 6.42 -13.25 33.19
C PHE A 360 6.50 -12.68 34.61
N ASP A 361 7.18 -13.40 35.51
CA ASP A 361 7.34 -12.98 36.90
C ASP A 361 8.04 -11.61 36.97
N GLU A 362 7.44 -10.69 37.73
CA GLU A 362 7.92 -9.31 37.86
C GLU A 362 9.34 -9.22 38.45
N THR A 363 9.83 -10.25 39.15
CA THR A 363 11.22 -10.30 39.66
C THR A 363 12.27 -10.43 38.56
N ASN A 364 11.87 -10.87 37.37
CA ASN A 364 12.74 -10.99 36.22
C ASN A 364 12.72 -9.74 35.33
N LYS A 365 11.72 -8.87 35.49
CA LYS A 365 11.52 -7.65 34.68
C LYS A 365 12.54 -6.56 35.03
N LEU A 366 13.17 -5.94 34.03
CA LEU A 366 14.12 -4.83 34.28
C LEU A 366 13.57 -3.45 34.02
N GLY A 367 12.39 -3.35 33.43
CA GLY A 367 11.66 -2.10 33.24
C GLY A 367 10.63 -2.24 32.15
N GLU A 368 9.72 -1.27 32.03
CA GLU A 368 8.62 -1.25 31.05
C GLU A 368 8.45 0.18 30.49
N GLY A 369 8.32 0.30 29.17
CA GLY A 369 8.03 1.54 28.45
C GLY A 369 7.06 1.32 27.29
N GLY A 370 6.85 2.34 26.44
CA GLY A 370 5.87 2.33 25.34
C GLY A 370 6.07 1.28 24.23
N PHE A 371 7.11 0.43 24.34
CA PHE A 371 7.41 -0.70 23.45
C PHE A 371 7.63 -2.02 24.22
N GLY A 372 7.20 -2.12 25.49
CA GLY A 372 7.30 -3.34 26.29
C GLY A 372 8.46 -3.36 27.29
N ALA A 373 8.74 -4.55 27.86
CA ALA A 373 9.68 -4.73 28.96
C ALA A 373 11.09 -5.14 28.51
N VAL A 374 12.13 -4.67 29.22
CA VAL A 374 13.56 -4.91 28.91
C VAL A 374 14.23 -5.71 30.04
N TYR A 375 15.32 -6.44 29.75
CA TYR A 375 15.96 -7.46 30.63
C TYR A 375 17.53 -7.39 30.79
N LYS A 376 18.13 -8.25 31.65
CA LYS A 376 19.35 -8.16 32.54
C LYS A 376 20.74 -8.11 31.89
N VAL A 377 20.83 -7.88 30.58
CA VAL A 377 22.04 -8.17 29.79
C VAL A 377 23.28 -7.34 30.18
N TRP A 378 23.13 -6.05 30.50
CA TRP A 378 24.27 -5.17 30.81
C TRP A 378 24.98 -5.53 32.12
N GLU A 379 24.23 -5.90 33.16
CA GLU A 379 24.78 -6.23 34.48
C GLU A 379 25.65 -7.50 34.42
N HIS A 380 25.19 -8.52 33.69
CA HIS A 380 25.97 -9.74 33.46
C HIS A 380 27.18 -9.51 32.54
N TRP A 381 27.10 -8.55 31.60
CA TRP A 381 28.25 -8.15 30.79
C TRP A 381 29.35 -7.50 31.64
N GLU A 382 29.00 -6.60 32.57
CA GLU A 382 29.96 -5.96 33.48
C GLU A 382 30.57 -6.94 34.50
N THR A 383 29.78 -7.92 34.95
CA THR A 383 30.24 -8.91 35.94
C THR A 383 30.91 -10.15 35.32
N GLY A 384 30.97 -10.22 33.98
CA GLY A 384 31.61 -11.34 33.26
C GLY A 384 30.78 -12.63 33.25
N THR A 385 29.51 -12.58 33.65
CA THR A 385 28.59 -13.73 33.76
C THR A 385 27.57 -13.75 32.61
N VAL A 386 27.81 -13.03 31.52
CA VAL A 386 26.87 -12.92 30.39
C VAL A 386 26.59 -14.24 29.68
N VAL A 387 27.50 -15.21 29.80
CA VAL A 387 27.32 -16.58 29.31
C VAL A 387 26.20 -17.30 30.10
N GLU A 388 25.98 -16.94 31.36
CA GLU A 388 24.90 -17.51 32.18
C GLU A 388 23.51 -17.05 31.72
N LEU A 389 23.43 -16.02 30.88
CA LEU A 389 22.19 -15.60 30.20
C LEU A 389 21.93 -16.37 28.90
N VAL A 390 22.90 -17.15 28.42
CA VAL A 390 22.75 -17.96 27.20
C VAL A 390 21.91 -19.17 27.52
N ASP A 391 20.83 -19.35 26.77
CA ASP A 391 19.91 -20.47 26.97
C ASP A 391 20.66 -21.82 26.87
N PRO A 392 20.59 -22.68 27.91
CA PRO A 392 21.22 -24.00 27.89
C PRO A 392 20.81 -24.88 26.69
N ASN A 393 19.62 -24.67 26.12
CA ASN A 393 19.13 -25.38 24.94
C ASN A 393 19.77 -24.92 23.62
N MET A 394 20.47 -23.78 23.59
CA MET A 394 21.34 -23.41 22.47
C MET A 394 22.62 -24.26 22.42
N GLY A 395 22.88 -25.08 23.46
CA GLY A 395 24.01 -25.99 23.60
C GLY A 395 23.98 -27.26 22.73
N GLY A 396 23.33 -27.22 21.57
CA GLY A 396 23.31 -28.32 20.60
C GLY A 396 24.58 -28.40 19.76
N SER A 397 25.75 -28.66 20.37
CA SER A 397 27.03 -29.04 19.72
C SER A 397 27.55 -28.23 18.49
N SER A 398 26.95 -27.10 18.13
CA SER A 398 27.20 -26.43 16.84
C SER A 398 27.38 -24.92 16.89
N ILE A 399 27.15 -24.25 18.03
CA ILE A 399 27.41 -22.82 18.19
C ILE A 399 28.55 -22.62 19.21
N PRO A 400 29.74 -22.18 18.77
CA PRO A 400 30.83 -21.81 19.66
C PRO A 400 30.42 -20.70 20.63
N GLU A 401 30.77 -20.84 21.91
CA GLU A 401 30.54 -19.82 22.96
C GLU A 401 31.12 -18.45 22.58
N ALA A 402 32.23 -18.44 21.85
CA ALA A 402 32.87 -17.24 21.32
C ALA A 402 31.97 -16.47 20.34
N ASP A 403 31.15 -17.16 19.55
CA ASP A 403 30.24 -16.53 18.59
C ASP A 403 29.04 -15.90 19.31
N VAL A 404 28.56 -16.55 20.38
CA VAL A 404 27.49 -16.00 21.24
C VAL A 404 27.97 -14.73 21.96
N LEU A 405 29.15 -14.80 22.58
CA LEU A 405 29.77 -13.64 23.21
C LEU A 405 30.00 -12.50 22.22
N ARG A 406 30.42 -12.82 20.99
CA ARG A 406 30.62 -11.85 19.92
C ARG A 406 29.29 -11.19 19.51
N CYS A 407 28.22 -11.97 19.36
CA CYS A 407 26.89 -11.45 19.05
C CYS A 407 26.38 -10.51 20.15
N ILE A 408 26.56 -10.87 21.43
CA ILE A 408 26.19 -10.04 22.57
C ILE A 408 27.00 -8.74 22.57
N HIS A 409 28.32 -8.82 22.34
CA HIS A 409 29.20 -7.66 22.23
C HIS A 409 28.74 -6.70 21.13
N ILE A 410 28.46 -7.21 19.92
CA ILE A 410 27.95 -6.42 18.79
C ILE A 410 26.59 -5.80 19.15
N GLY A 411 25.69 -6.57 19.76
CA GLY A 411 24.40 -6.07 20.24
C GLY A 411 24.55 -4.90 21.20
N LEU A 412 25.49 -4.97 22.14
CA LEU A 412 25.79 -3.89 23.07
C LEU A 412 26.37 -2.64 22.38
N LEU A 413 27.16 -2.81 21.33
CA LEU A 413 27.65 -1.69 20.50
C LEU A 413 26.52 -1.01 19.71
N CYS A 414 25.48 -1.75 19.31
CA CYS A 414 24.33 -1.19 18.58
C CYS A 414 23.42 -0.32 19.47
N VAL A 415 23.42 -0.54 20.78
CA VAL A 415 22.54 0.16 21.73
C VAL A 415 23.25 1.21 22.59
N GLN A 416 24.43 1.67 22.15
CA GLN A 416 25.20 2.70 22.86
C GLN A 416 24.40 3.99 23.09
N GLY A 417 24.60 4.61 24.25
CA GLY A 417 23.85 5.82 24.59
C GLY A 417 24.18 7.01 23.69
N ASP A 418 25.44 7.17 23.32
CA ASP A 418 25.89 8.13 22.30
C ASP A 418 25.63 7.55 20.89
N PRO A 419 24.80 8.20 20.04
CA PRO A 419 24.56 7.75 18.67
C PRO A 419 25.83 7.68 17.82
N THR A 420 26.84 8.51 18.10
CA THR A 420 28.09 8.55 17.34
C THR A 420 29.03 7.39 17.68
N ALA A 421 28.83 6.75 18.85
CA ALA A 421 29.56 5.56 19.27
C ALA A 421 28.95 4.26 18.74
N ARG A 422 27.80 4.32 18.05
CA ARG A 422 27.15 3.15 17.45
C ARG A 422 27.80 2.81 16.11
N PRO A 423 28.06 1.53 15.81
CA PRO A 423 28.54 1.14 14.50
C PRO A 423 27.45 1.39 13.45
N VAL A 424 27.85 1.83 12.26
CA VAL A 424 26.97 1.84 11.10
C VAL A 424 26.60 0.41 10.70
N MET A 425 25.42 0.19 10.14
CA MET A 425 24.92 -1.16 9.82
C MET A 425 25.85 -1.94 8.89
N SER A 426 26.55 -1.27 7.96
CA SER A 426 27.56 -1.91 7.12
C SER A 426 28.73 -2.48 7.93
N SER A 427 29.15 -1.80 9.00
CA SER A 427 30.14 -2.31 9.94
C SER A 427 29.60 -3.48 10.77
N VAL A 428 28.32 -3.47 11.16
CA VAL A 428 27.68 -4.56 11.90
C VAL A 428 27.66 -5.85 11.07
N VAL A 429 27.28 -5.77 9.79
CA VAL A 429 27.32 -6.91 8.86
C VAL A 429 28.73 -7.49 8.75
N VAL A 430 29.75 -6.63 8.67
CA VAL A 430 31.16 -7.06 8.62
C VAL A 430 31.62 -7.65 9.97
N MET A 431 31.17 -7.10 11.10
CA MET A 431 31.48 -7.61 12.44
C MET A 431 30.86 -9.00 12.70
N LEU A 432 29.65 -9.24 12.19
CA LEU A 432 28.95 -10.53 12.26
C LEU A 432 29.51 -11.55 11.25
N GLY A 433 29.90 -11.10 10.06
CA GLY A 433 30.37 -11.97 8.97
C GLY A 433 31.86 -12.30 9.00
N SER A 434 32.65 -11.64 9.85
CA SER A 434 34.11 -11.88 9.96
C SER A 434 34.59 -11.88 11.40
N ASN A 435 35.32 -12.93 11.78
CA ASN A 435 35.93 -13.10 13.10
C ASN A 435 37.26 -12.34 13.26
N THR A 436 37.76 -11.69 12.20
CA THR A 436 39.05 -10.98 12.23
C THR A 436 38.93 -9.51 12.66
N VAL A 437 37.71 -9.01 12.87
CA VAL A 437 37.46 -7.62 13.26
C VAL A 437 37.58 -7.48 14.78
N THR A 438 38.47 -6.59 15.22
CA THR A 438 38.60 -6.19 16.63
C THR A 438 37.43 -5.30 17.03
N LEU A 439 36.67 -5.71 18.06
CA LEU A 439 35.54 -4.95 18.59
C LEU A 439 36.01 -4.01 19.71
N GLN A 440 35.52 -2.77 19.71
CA GLN A 440 35.75 -1.82 20.81
C GLN A 440 34.92 -2.21 22.03
N ALA A 441 35.37 -1.89 23.24
CA ALA A 441 34.60 -2.15 24.45
C ALA A 441 33.31 -1.30 24.44
N PRO A 442 32.12 -1.90 24.67
CA PRO A 442 30.87 -1.16 24.71
C PRO A 442 30.83 -0.31 25.99
N SER A 443 30.19 0.87 25.91
CA SER A 443 29.83 1.68 27.07
C SER A 443 28.38 1.44 27.49
N LYS A 444 27.98 1.93 28.67
CA LYS A 444 26.66 1.69 29.25
C LYS A 444 25.53 2.15 28.30
N PRO A 445 24.60 1.26 27.90
CA PRO A 445 23.47 1.61 27.04
C PRO A 445 22.58 2.71 27.65
N ALA A 446 22.00 3.57 26.80
CA ALA A 446 21.16 4.69 27.25
C ALA A 446 19.98 4.25 28.14
N PHE A 447 19.46 3.05 27.92
CA PHE A 447 18.32 2.50 28.66
C PHE A 447 18.65 2.11 30.12
N CYS A 448 19.92 2.09 30.52
CA CYS A 448 20.33 1.74 31.89
C CYS A 448 20.47 2.98 32.81
N ALA A 449 20.09 4.17 32.35
CA ALA A 449 20.18 5.40 33.13
C ALA A 449 18.82 6.12 33.22
N ARG A 450 18.05 5.87 34.30
CA ARG A 450 17.47 6.88 35.22
C ARG A 450 16.42 6.27 36.15
N ASN A 451 16.73 6.20 37.44
CA ASN A 451 15.82 6.56 38.54
C ASN A 451 16.64 6.74 39.83
N ASN A 452 17.10 7.97 40.06
CA ASN A 452 17.35 8.49 41.40
C ASN A 452 17.35 10.03 41.32
N SER A 453 16.16 10.61 41.22
CA SER A 453 15.94 12.01 41.57
C SER A 453 14.81 12.05 42.57
N ASN A 454 15.13 11.74 43.82
CA ASN A 454 14.37 12.14 45.00
C ASN A 454 15.32 12.19 46.20
N THR A 455 16.22 13.17 46.24
CA THR A 455 16.66 13.73 47.52
C THR A 455 17.05 15.19 47.33
N THR A 456 16.16 16.02 47.86
CA THR A 456 16.30 17.41 48.32
C THR A 456 17.69 18.05 48.34
N VAL A 457 17.71 19.26 47.79
CA VAL A 457 18.69 20.33 48.02
C VAL A 457 19.04 20.45 49.51
N SER A 458 20.34 20.40 49.83
CA SER A 458 20.89 21.14 50.96
C SER A 458 22.33 21.58 50.64
N THR A 459 22.52 22.89 50.71
CA THR A 459 23.78 23.63 50.57
C THR A 459 24.71 23.43 51.76
N ALA A 460 26.01 23.21 51.52
CA ALA A 460 27.13 24.00 52.07
C ALA A 460 28.51 23.42 51.66
N PRO A 461 29.56 24.25 51.55
CA PRO A 461 30.82 23.91 50.88
C PRO A 461 31.93 23.54 51.88
N LEU A 462 32.96 22.82 51.44
CA LEU A 462 34.26 22.84 52.11
C LEU A 462 35.42 22.82 51.12
N GLN A 463 36.23 23.87 51.25
CA GLN A 463 37.65 23.96 50.91
C GLN A 463 38.46 22.86 51.60
N GLY A 464 39.64 22.55 51.07
CA GLY A 464 40.69 21.79 51.73
C GLY A 464 41.61 21.13 50.74
#